data_AF-A0AAQ3S065-F1
#
_entry.id   AF-A0AAQ3S065-F1
#
_cell.length_a   1.000
_cell.length_b   1.000
_cell.length_c   1.000
_cell.angle_alpha   90.00
_cell.angle_beta   90.00
_cell.angle_gamma   90.00
#
_symmetry.space_group_name_H-M   'P 1'
#
loop_
_entity.id
_entity.type
_entity.pdbx_description
1 polymer ?
#
loop_
_entity_poly.entity_id
_entity_poly.type
_entity_poly.pdbx_seq_one_letter_code
_entity_poly.pdbx_strand_id
1 'polypeptide(L)'
;MGVTDFIHAKDEEKPLLERIRKVTDGGVDYDFECTENVDVLRDAFLCAYAGWGLTVILGIHASPSLLPIHPMELFDGGRSIIGSIFGGFKGKSQLPHFATQC
;
A
#
# COMPACT_ATOMS: atom_id res chain seq x y z
N MET A 1 16.43 -5.04 -9.20
CA MET A 1 15.34 -4.94 -8.20
C MET A 1 15.92 -5.10 -6.81
N GLY A 2 15.30 -4.50 -5.79
CA GLY A 2 15.83 -4.40 -4.42
C GLY A 2 14.89 -4.92 -3.34
N VAL A 3 14.10 -5.95 -3.63
CA VAL A 3 13.23 -6.62 -2.64
C VAL A 3 14.10 -7.47 -1.71
N THR A 4 13.94 -7.33 -0.40
CA THR A 4 14.71 -8.06 0.63
C THR A 4 14.00 -9.33 1.11
N ASP A 5 12.67 -9.30 1.17
CA ASP A 5 11.84 -10.34 1.77
C ASP A 5 10.62 -10.63 0.89
N PHE A 6 10.15 -11.88 0.90
CA PHE A 6 8.96 -12.30 0.17
C PHE A 6 8.05 -13.14 1.06
N ILE A 7 6.78 -12.77 1.13
CA ILE A 7 5.76 -13.40 1.96
C ILE A 7 4.59 -13.80 1.07
N HIS A 8 4.35 -15.10 0.91
CA HIS A 8 3.18 -15.59 0.18
C HIS A 8 1.96 -15.59 1.11
N ALA A 9 0.86 -14.95 0.69
CA ALA A 9 -0.33 -14.77 1.53
C ALA A 9 -1.06 -16.08 1.88
N LYS A 10 -0.95 -17.13 1.05
CA LYS A 10 -1.61 -18.42 1.28
C LYS A 10 -0.74 -19.45 2.00
N ASP A 11 0.55 -19.16 2.15
CA ASP A 11 1.46 -20.06 2.84
C ASP A 11 1.46 -19.66 4.31
N GLU A 12 1.19 -20.64 5.18
CA GLU A 12 1.28 -20.61 6.65
C GLU A 12 -0.04 -20.58 7.44
N GLU A 13 0.04 -21.11 8.66
CA GLU A 13 -1.04 -21.16 9.65
C GLU A 13 -1.37 -19.80 10.27
N LYS A 14 -0.49 -18.80 10.12
CA LYS A 14 -0.63 -17.48 10.77
C LYS A 14 -1.19 -16.41 9.83
N PRO A 15 -2.02 -15.48 10.33
CA PRO A 15 -2.53 -14.36 9.53
C PRO A 15 -1.41 -13.53 8.89
N LEU A 16 -1.64 -13.07 7.65
CA LEU A 16 -0.69 -12.25 6.87
C LEU A 16 -0.19 -11.03 7.66
N LEU A 17 -1.10 -10.33 8.33
CA LEU A 17 -0.79 -9.14 9.13
C LEU A 17 0.24 -9.43 10.23
N GLU A 18 0.11 -10.55 10.94
CA GLU A 18 1.06 -10.91 12.00
C GLU A 18 2.44 -11.20 11.45
N ARG A 19 2.51 -11.83 10.28
CA ARG A 19 3.77 -12.17 9.61
C ARG A 19 4.49 -10.91 9.16
N ILE A 20 3.78 -9.96 8.56
CA ILE A 20 4.35 -8.67 8.16
C ILE A 20 4.83 -7.89 9.39
N ARG A 21 4.00 -7.73 10.42
CA ARG A 21 4.38 -7.02 11.65
C ARG A 21 5.60 -7.63 12.33
N LYS A 22 5.76 -8.95 12.27
CA LYS A 22 6.92 -9.63 12.86
C LYS A 22 8.21 -9.28 12.14
N VAL A 23 8.20 -9.18 10.81
CA VAL A 23 9.42 -8.84 10.04
C VAL A 23 9.69 -7.34 10.00
N THR A 24 8.67 -6.50 10.24
CA THR A 24 8.80 -5.03 10.20
C THR A 24 8.71 -4.38 11.58
N ASP A 25 8.76 -5.15 12.66
CA ASP A 25 8.67 -4.65 14.05
C ASP A 25 7.44 -3.76 14.33
N GLY A 26 6.26 -4.18 13.86
CA GLY A 26 4.97 -3.56 14.20
C GLY A 26 4.16 -3.01 13.02
N GLY A 27 4.79 -2.80 11.87
CA GLY A 27 4.14 -2.38 10.62
C GLY A 27 5.13 -1.78 9.64
N VAL A 28 4.67 -1.39 8.46
CA VAL A 28 5.49 -0.67 7.48
C VAL A 28 5.20 0.83 7.52
N ASP A 29 6.22 1.65 7.29
CA ASP A 29 6.04 3.10 7.15
C ASP A 29 5.21 3.45 5.91
N TYR A 30 5.44 2.71 4.82
CA TYR A 30 4.76 2.85 3.55
C TYR A 30 4.37 1.49 3.00
N ASP A 31 3.14 1.37 2.52
CA ASP A 31 2.68 0.25 1.72
C ASP A 31 2.12 0.73 0.37
N PHE A 32 2.14 -0.17 -0.62
CA PHE A 32 1.66 0.10 -1.97
C PHE A 32 0.72 -1.04 -2.38
N GLU A 33 -0.55 -0.73 -2.64
CA GLU A 33 -1.53 -1.67 -3.17
C GLU A 33 -1.48 -1.65 -4.70
N CYS A 34 -1.12 -2.78 -5.31
CA CYS A 34 -0.84 -2.91 -6.74
C CYS A 34 -1.64 -4.03 -7.42
N THR A 35 -2.78 -4.45 -6.85
CA THR A 35 -3.53 -5.65 -7.27
C THR A 35 -4.96 -5.37 -7.71
N GLU A 36 -5.51 -4.19 -7.41
CA GLU A 36 -6.91 -3.82 -7.70
C GLU A 36 -7.93 -4.65 -6.89
N ASN A 37 -7.52 -5.15 -5.72
CA ASN A 37 -8.35 -5.96 -4.83
C ASN A 37 -8.56 -5.25 -3.48
N VAL A 38 -9.82 -4.99 -3.13
CA VAL A 38 -10.20 -4.31 -1.88
C VAL A 38 -9.80 -5.09 -0.61
N ASP A 39 -9.78 -6.43 -0.67
CA ASP A 39 -9.33 -7.24 0.47
C ASP A 39 -7.82 -7.06 0.69
N VAL A 40 -7.05 -6.99 -0.41
CA VAL A 40 -5.61 -6.69 -0.35
C VAL A 40 -5.37 -5.27 0.13
N LEU A 41 -6.22 -4.31 -0.29
CA LEU A 41 -6.16 -2.94 0.21
C LEU A 41 -6.40 -2.86 1.72
N ARG A 42 -7.37 -3.63 2.24
CA ARG A 42 -7.63 -3.72 3.69
C ARG A 42 -6.39 -4.22 4.43
N ASP A 43 -5.80 -5.31 3.94
CA ASP A 43 -4.63 -5.92 4.55
C ASP A 43 -3.43 -4.97 4.51
N ALA A 44 -3.18 -4.33 3.36
CA ALA A 44 -2.13 -3.32 3.19
C ALA A 44 -2.28 -2.19 4.22
N PHE A 45 -3.48 -1.61 4.32
CA PHE A 45 -3.79 -0.55 5.28
C PHE A 45 -3.57 -0.96 6.74
N LEU A 46 -3.89 -2.20 7.10
CA LEU A 46 -3.66 -2.70 8.47
C LEU A 46 -2.18 -3.00 8.76
N CYS A 47 -1.41 -3.33 7.72
CA CYS A 47 0.04 -3.52 7.79
C CYS A 47 0.80 -2.20 7.94
N ALA A 48 0.22 -1.08 7.50
CA ALA A 48 0.76 0.25 7.76
C ALA A 48 0.86 0.51 9.28
N TYR A 49 1.95 1.15 9.69
CA TYR A 49 2.22 1.45 11.08
C TYR A 49 1.11 2.33 11.68
N ALA A 50 0.61 1.96 12.86
CA ALA A 50 -0.38 2.78 13.56
C ALA A 50 0.27 4.09 14.05
N GLY A 51 -0.31 5.23 13.71
CA GLY A 51 0.15 6.56 14.11
C GLY A 51 0.75 7.38 12.96
N TRP A 52 1.38 6.75 11.97
CA TRP A 52 2.02 7.48 10.85
C TRP A 52 2.06 6.75 9.51
N GLY A 53 1.70 5.46 9.44
CA GLY A 53 1.82 4.67 8.22
C GLY A 53 0.99 5.23 7.06
N LEU A 54 1.57 5.18 5.86
CA LEU A 54 0.94 5.65 4.62
C LEU A 54 0.68 4.50 3.65
N THR A 55 -0.59 4.30 3.33
CA THR A 55 -1.05 3.37 2.28
C THR A 55 -1.22 4.12 0.97
N VAL A 56 -0.55 3.64 -0.08
CA VAL A 56 -0.64 4.21 -1.43
C VAL A 56 -1.39 3.25 -2.35
N ILE A 57 -2.58 3.67 -2.78
CA ILE A 57 -3.40 2.91 -3.74
C ILE A 57 -2.87 3.19 -5.16
N LEU A 58 -2.40 2.14 -5.84
CA LEU A 58 -1.99 2.18 -7.24
C LEU A 58 -2.94 1.38 -8.14
N GLY A 59 -3.67 0.40 -7.60
CA GLY A 59 -4.62 -0.39 -8.35
C GLY A 59 -5.85 0.39 -8.83
N ILE A 60 -6.26 0.18 -10.09
CA ILE A 60 -7.41 0.86 -10.69
C ILE A 60 -8.64 -0.05 -10.66
N HIS A 61 -9.65 0.33 -9.89
CA HIS A 61 -10.87 -0.45 -9.79
C HIS A 61 -11.84 -0.06 -10.91
N ALA A 62 -12.19 -1.02 -11.78
CA ALA A 62 -13.03 -0.78 -12.96
C ALA A 62 -14.49 -0.39 -12.62
N SER A 63 -14.97 -0.77 -11.45
CA SER A 63 -16.31 -0.43 -10.94
C SER A 63 -16.22 0.25 -9.57
N PRO A 64 -17.22 1.06 -9.20
CA PRO A 64 -17.27 1.66 -7.87
C PRO A 64 -17.18 0.58 -6.79
N SER A 65 -16.18 0.72 -5.93
CA SER A 65 -15.95 -0.15 -4.79
C SER A 65 -15.79 0.72 -3.54
N LEU A 66 -16.30 0.24 -2.41
CA LEU A 66 -16.17 0.95 -1.14
C LEU A 66 -14.78 0.71 -0.55
N LEU A 67 -14.18 1.75 0.04
CA LEU A 67 -12.94 1.61 0.79
C LEU A 67 -13.23 0.88 2.12
N PRO A 68 -12.56 -0.26 2.40
CA PRO A 68 -12.79 -1.04 3.61
C PRO A 68 -12.04 -0.44 4.81
N ILE A 69 -12.30 0.82 5.13
CA ILE A 69 -11.64 1.53 6.23
C ILE A 69 -12.69 2.12 7.18
N HIS A 70 -12.44 1.96 8.48
CA HIS A 70 -13.22 2.63 9.50
C HIS A 70 -12.63 4.02 9.76
N PRO A 71 -13.44 5.10 9.79
CA PRO A 71 -12.90 6.47 9.95
C PRO A 71 -11.98 6.66 11.15
N MET A 72 -12.25 5.98 12.27
CA MET A 72 -11.39 6.06 13.45
C MET A 72 -9.99 5.46 13.24
N GLU A 73 -9.78 4.62 12.23
CA GLU A 73 -8.45 4.13 11.87
C GLU A 73 -7.58 5.21 11.21
N LEU A 74 -8.21 6.26 10.66
CA LEU A 74 -7.53 7.47 10.18
C LEU A 74 -7.30 8.46 11.33
N PHE A 75 -8.28 8.63 12.22
CA PHE A 75 -8.17 9.54 13.37
C PHE A 75 -7.30 8.97 14.49
N ASP A 76 -7.81 7.99 15.24
CA ASP A 76 -7.11 7.42 16.40
C ASP A 76 -6.02 6.45 15.97
N GLY A 77 -6.21 5.76 14.85
CA GLY A 77 -5.21 4.90 14.26
C GLY A 77 -4.06 5.66 13.60
N GLY A 78 -4.22 6.96 13.34
CA GLY A 78 -3.20 7.85 12.76
C GLY A 78 -2.67 7.44 11.38
N ARG A 79 -3.36 6.53 10.67
CA ARG A 79 -2.96 6.09 9.34
C ARG A 79 -3.41 7.07 8.28
N SER A 80 -2.67 7.13 7.19
CA SER A 80 -3.02 7.92 6.02
C SER A 80 -3.21 7.03 4.80
N ILE A 81 -4.11 7.44 3.91
CA ILE A 81 -4.34 6.76 2.63
C ILE A 81 -4.35 7.78 1.50
N ILE A 82 -3.63 7.50 0.42
CA ILE A 82 -3.60 8.33 -0.78
C ILE A 82 -3.74 7.45 -2.03
N GLY A 83 -4.25 8.04 -3.12
CA GLY A 83 -4.18 7.43 -4.44
C GLY A 83 -3.06 8.05 -5.27
N SER A 84 -2.47 7.28 -6.17
CA SER A 84 -1.53 7.80 -7.16
C SER A 84 -1.85 7.28 -8.55
N ILE A 85 -1.85 8.20 -9.51
CA ILE A 85 -2.01 7.89 -10.94
C ILE A 85 -0.71 8.27 -11.62
N PHE A 86 -0.17 7.34 -12.41
CA PHE A 86 1.08 7.55 -13.15
C PHE A 86 2.25 7.98 -12.23
N GLY A 87 2.26 7.50 -10.97
CA GLY A 87 3.29 7.86 -9.98
C GLY A 87 3.31 9.33 -9.56
N GLY A 88 2.22 10.09 -9.80
CA GLY A 88 2.18 11.54 -9.58
C GLY A 88 2.98 12.34 -10.61
N PHE A 89 3.33 11.70 -11.73
CA PHE A 89 4.27 12.24 -12.69
C PHE A 89 3.59 13.20 -13.68
N LYS A 90 4.21 14.35 -13.90
CA LYS A 90 3.78 15.35 -14.89
C LYS A 90 4.30 14.95 -16.25
N GLY A 91 3.51 14.16 -16.97
CA GLY A 91 3.92 13.55 -18.26
C GLY A 91 4.60 14.51 -19.24
N LYS A 92 4.05 15.70 -19.49
CA LYS A 92 4.65 16.64 -20.46
C LYS A 92 6.03 17.15 -20.06
N SER A 93 6.23 17.49 -18.78
CA SER A 93 7.45 18.14 -18.33
C SER A 93 8.50 17.16 -17.80
N GLN A 94 8.09 15.98 -17.33
CA GLN A 94 9.01 15.03 -16.68
C GLN A 94 9.31 13.80 -17.55
N LEU A 95 8.41 13.36 -18.45
CA LEU A 95 8.59 12.12 -19.22
C LEU A 95 9.72 12.17 -20.23
N PRO A 96 9.90 13.26 -21.00
CA PRO A 96 11.02 13.35 -21.93
C PRO A 96 12.37 13.20 -21.22
N HIS A 97 12.51 13.76 -20.02
CA HIS A 97 13.74 13.65 -19.24
C HIS A 97 13.96 12.24 -18.72
N PHE A 98 12.94 11.61 -18.13
CA PHE A 98 13.04 10.26 -17.59
C PHE A 98 13.35 9.22 -18.67
N ALA A 99 12.76 9.35 -19.86
CA ALA A 99 13.04 8.46 -20.99
C ALA A 99 14.49 8.50 -21.47
N THR A 100 15.24 9.57 -21.17
CA THR A 100 16.67 9.69 -21.52
C THR A 100 17.61 9.18 -20.44
N GLN A 101 17.11 8.86 -19.25
CA GLN A 101 17.91 8.38 -18.11
C GLN A 101 17.96 6.85 -18.00
N CYS A 102 17.05 6.16 -18.68
CA CYS A 102 16.97 4.70 -18.76
C CYS A 102 17.69 4.17 -20.00
#